data_AF-A0A955Q615-F1
#
_entry.id   AF-A0A955Q615-F1
#
_cell.length_a   1.000
_cell.length_b   1.000
_cell.length_c   1.000
_cell.angle_alpha   90.00
_cell.angle_beta   90.00
_cell.angle_gamma   90.00
#
_symmetry.space_group_name_H-M   'P 1'
#
loop_
_entity.id
_entity.type
_entity.pdbx_description
1 polymer ?
#
loop_
_entity_poly.entity_id
_entity_poly.type
_entity_poly.pdbx_seq_one_letter_code
_entity_poly.pdbx_strand_id
1 'polypeptide(L)' 'MSLLITEECINCGACLPECPNEAIFETRSAAEEKGNKVGEGQGEGDTVYVITY' A
#
# COMPACT_ATOMS: atom_id res chain seq x y z
N MET A 1 -8.02 -7.34 10.96
CA MET A 1 -8.85 -7.17 9.74
C MET A 1 -7.90 -6.69 8.65
N SER A 2 -7.80 -7.41 7.54
CA SER A 2 -6.81 -7.15 6.49
C SER A 2 -7.51 -6.41 5.35
N LEU A 3 -7.14 -5.16 5.10
CA LEU A 3 -7.64 -4.38 3.96
C LEU A 3 -6.77 -4.69 2.75
N LEU A 4 -7.33 -5.39 1.77
CA LEU A 4 -6.69 -5.60 0.47
C LEU A 4 -7.11 -4.46 -0.46
N ILE A 5 -6.14 -3.70 -0.95
CA ILE A 5 -6.36 -2.68 -1.98
C ILE A 5 -6.39 -3.41 -3.32
N THR A 6 -7.48 -3.21 -4.05
CA THR A 6 -7.68 -3.79 -5.38
C THR A 6 -7.12 -2.86 -6.45
N GLU A 7 -6.98 -3.37 -7.66
CA GLU A 7 -6.55 -2.59 -8.83
C GLU A 7 -7.58 -1.52 -9.26
N GLU A 8 -8.79 -1.52 -8.67
CA GLU A 8 -9.81 -0.48 -8.87
C GLU A 8 -9.62 0.73 -7.94
N CYS A 9 -8.51 0.81 -7.21
CA CYS A 9 -8.23 1.91 -6.29
C CYS A 9 -8.18 3.26 -7.02
N ILE A 10 -8.96 4.24 -6.53
CA ILE A 10 -9.09 5.59 -7.13
C ILE A 10 -8.24 6.67 -6.43
N ASN A 11 -7.25 6.30 -5.62
CA ASN A 11 -6.43 7.24 -4.85
C ASN A 11 -7.20 8.17 -3.90
N CYS A 12 -8.35 7.76 -3.35
CA CYS A 12 -9.11 8.65 -2.47
C CYS A 12 -8.45 8.90 -1.10
N GLY A 13 -7.41 8.13 -0.75
CA GLY A 13 -6.66 8.29 0.50
C GLY A 13 -7.38 7.81 1.76
N ALA A 14 -8.63 7.32 1.65
CA ALA A 14 -9.43 6.90 2.81
C ALA A 14 -8.84 5.68 3.55
N CYS A 15 -8.13 4.81 2.83
CA CYS A 15 -7.57 3.59 3.41
C CYS A 15 -6.34 3.85 4.29
N LEU A 16 -5.58 4.93 4.04
CA LEU A 16 -4.35 5.24 4.79
C LEU A 16 -4.58 5.43 6.30
N PRO A 17 -5.46 6.36 6.72
CA PRO A 17 -5.67 6.63 8.15
C PRO A 17 -6.48 5.53 8.86
N GLU A 18 -7.27 4.76 8.11
CA GLU A 18 -8.06 3.64 8.64
C GLU A 18 -7.23 2.36 8.81
N CYS A 19 -5.99 2.31 8.28
CA CYS A 19 -5.17 1.12 8.37
C CYS A 19 -4.64 0.93 9.81
N PRO A 20 -5.11 -0.09 10.56
CA PRO A 20 -4.70 -0.29 11.95
C PRO A 20 -3.24 -0.73 12.10
N ASN A 21 -2.65 -1.25 11.03
CA ASN A 21 -1.28 -1.78 11.00
C ASN A 21 -0.30 -0.85 10.29
N GLU A 22 -0.76 0.32 9.79
CA GLU A 22 0.05 1.26 9.01
C GLU A 22 0.84 0.59 7.85
N ALA A 23 0.24 -0.43 7.24
CA ALA A 23 0.87 -1.26 6.22
C ALA A 23 0.62 -0.77 4.78
N ILE A 24 0.00 0.42 4.62
CA ILE A 24 -0.38 1.00 3.33
C ILE A 24 0.51 2.22 3.06
N PHE A 25 1.10 2.28 1.86
CA PHE A 25 2.05 3.33 1.46
C PHE A 25 1.71 3.88 0.08
N GLU A 26 1.84 5.19 -0.13
CA GLU A 26 1.58 5.84 -1.44
C GLU A 26 2.48 5.31 -2.56
N THR A 27 3.68 4.86 -2.22
CA THR A 27 4.65 4.33 -3.17
C THR A 27 5.45 3.18 -2.57
N ARG A 28 5.99 2.34 -3.46
CA ARG A 28 6.94 1.28 -3.08
C ARG A 28 8.15 1.85 -2.35
N SER A 29 8.71 2.96 -2.84
CA SER A 29 9.88 3.60 -2.22
C SER A 29 9.60 4.07 -0.80
N ALA A 30 8.39 4.59 -0.51
CA ALA A 30 8.02 4.95 0.86
C ALA A 30 7.91 3.73 1.79
N ALA A 31 7.42 2.60 1.27
CA ALA A 31 7.39 1.35 2.02
C ALA A 31 8.81 0.81 2.30
N GLU A 32 9.68 0.84 1.28
CA GLU A 32 11.08 0.40 1.36
C GLU A 32 11.92 1.32 2.26
N GLU A 33 11.68 2.63 2.25
CA GLU A 33 12.34 3.60 3.16
C GLU A 33 11.99 3.34 4.63
N LYS A 34 10.74 2.93 4.91
CA LYS A 34 10.35 2.45 6.24
C LYS A 34 10.88 1.06 6.58
N GLY A 35 11.59 0.40 5.66
CA GLY A 35 12.16 -0.94 5.87
C GLY A 35 11.15 -2.08 5.71
N ASN A 36 9.99 -1.83 5.10
CA ASN A 36 8.99 -2.86 4.85
C ASN A 36 9.29 -3.65 3.58
N LYS A 37 9.00 -4.95 3.60
CA LYS A 37 9.17 -5.82 2.43
C LYS A 37 7.91 -5.77 1.57
N VAL A 38 8.08 -5.28 0.34
CA VAL A 38 7.03 -5.25 -0.67
C VAL A 38 7.10 -6.53 -1.47
N GLY A 39 6.01 -7.29 -1.52
CA GLY A 39 5.98 -8.54 -2.27
C GLY A 39 5.89 -8.34 -3.79
N GLU A 40 6.29 -9.37 -4.53
CA GLU A 40 6.09 -9.40 -5.99
C GLU A 40 4.59 -9.29 -6.31
N GLY A 41 4.19 -8.26 -7.08
CA GLY A 41 2.80 -7.94 -7.39
C GLY A 41 2.12 -6.89 -6.50
N GLN A 42 2.78 -6.40 -5.44
CA GLN A 42 2.28 -5.25 -4.67
C GLN A 42 3.02 -3.99 -5.12
N GLY A 43 2.46 -3.26 -6.09
CA GLY A 43 3.05 -2.00 -6.58
C GLY A 43 3.80 -2.10 -7.92
N GLU A 44 3.38 -3.00 -8.80
CA GLU A 44 3.89 -3.03 -10.18
C GLU A 44 3.11 -2.00 -11.03
N GLY A 45 3.73 -0.83 -11.22
CA GLY A 45 3.29 0.27 -12.10
C GLY A 45 2.33 1.23 -11.41
N ASP A 46 2.80 2.44 -11.05
CA ASP A 46 2.06 3.64 -10.58
C ASP A 46 0.76 3.44 -9.75
N THR A 47 0.60 2.26 -9.14
CA THR A 47 -0.58 1.84 -8.42
C THR A 47 -0.44 2.34 -7.00
N VAL A 48 -0.62 3.65 -6.88
CA VAL A 48 -1.50 4.35 -5.92
C VAL A 48 -1.34 4.03 -4.43
N TYR A 49 -1.35 2.76 -4.02
CA TYR A 49 -1.03 2.35 -2.67
C TYR A 49 -0.45 0.92 -2.64
N VAL A 50 0.75 0.79 -2.08
CA VAL A 50 1.45 -0.46 -1.84
C VAL A 50 1.11 -0.97 -0.45
N ILE A 51 0.62 -2.21 -0.38
CA ILE A 51 0.45 -2.91 0.90
C ILE A 51 1.68 -3.77 1.15
N THR A 52 2.15 -3.82 2.38
CA THR A 52 3.21 -4.73 2.81
C THR A 52 2.58 -5.87 3.61
N TYR A 53 3.03 -7.12 3.41
CA TYR A 53 2.56 -8.29 4.18
C TYR A 53 3.60 -8.80 5.18
#